data_AF-A0A949LH09-F1
#
_entry.id   AF-A0A949LH09-F1
#
_cell.length_a   1.000
_cell.length_b   1.000
_cell.length_c   1.000
_cell.angle_alpha   90.00
_cell.angle_beta   90.00
_cell.angle_gamma   90.00
#
_symmetry.space_group_name_H-M   'P 1'
#
loop_
_entity.id
_entity.type
_entity.pdbx_description
1 polymer ?
#
loop_
_entity_poly.entity_id
_entity_poly.type
_entity_poly.pdbx_seq_one_letter_code
_entity_poly.pdbx_strand_id
1 'polypeptide(L)' 'MDDRTNFFVGWGTLALINAGLAQGKGRSGLVWCLLSLLLGPIATFLT' A
#
# COMPACT_ATOMS: atom_id res chain seq x y z
N MET A 1 20.56 -21.14 -5.31
CA MET A 1 20.26 -19.94 -4.50
C MET A 1 18.76 -19.74 -4.63
N ASP A 2 18.03 -19.69 -3.52
CA ASP A 2 16.56 -19.70 -3.54
C ASP A 2 16.03 -18.30 -3.95
N ASP A 3 15.66 -18.16 -5.23
CA ASP A 3 15.17 -16.92 -5.86
C ASP A 3 13.84 -16.38 -5.27
N ARG A 4 13.26 -17.05 -4.27
CA ARG A 4 11.98 -16.65 -3.65
C ARG A 4 12.11 -15.55 -2.60
N THR A 5 13.34 -15.14 -2.26
CA THR A 5 13.58 -14.09 -1.26
C THR A 5 13.37 -12.67 -1.83
N ASN A 6 13.05 -12.53 -3.12
CA ASN A 6 13.26 -11.26 -3.83
C ASN A 6 12.19 -10.17 -3.60
N PHE A 7 10.97 -10.48 -3.16
CA PHE A 7 9.98 -9.44 -2.84
C PHE A 7 9.02 -9.85 -1.72
N PHE A 8 9.55 -10.13 -0.53
CA PHE A 8 8.74 -10.25 0.70
C PHE A 8 8.19 -8.90 1.20
N VAL A 9 8.02 -7.94 0.30
CA VAL A 9 7.26 -6.70 0.52
C VAL A 9 5.78 -7.10 0.41
N GLY A 10 5.24 -7.64 1.50
CA GLY A 10 3.85 -8.11 1.54
C GLY A 10 2.83 -6.98 1.39
N TRP A 11 1.55 -7.36 1.30
CA TRP A 11 0.40 -6.43 1.22
C TRP A 11 0.42 -5.31 2.27
N GLY A 12 0.92 -5.56 3.49
CA GLY A 12 1.03 -4.55 4.54
C GLY A 12 2.01 -3.42 4.22
N THR A 13 3.15 -3.71 3.58
CA THR A 13 4.09 -2.66 3.18
C THR A 13 3.54 -1.84 2.02
N LEU A 14 2.89 -2.47 1.04
CA LEU A 14 2.16 -1.76 -0.02
C LEU A 14 1.08 -0.82 0.54
N ALA A 15 0.35 -1.27 1.57
CA ALA A 15 -0.66 -0.45 2.23
C ALA A 15 -0.06 0.80 2.91
N LEU A 16 1.08 0.66 3.58
CA LEU A 16 1.81 1.79 4.18
C LEU A 16 2.36 2.77 3.14
N ILE A 17 2.84 2.29 2.00
CA ILE A 17 3.32 3.14 0.90
C ILE A 17 2.14 3.95 0.30
N ASN A 18 1.00 3.31 0.04
CA ASN A 18 -0.20 4.01 -0.43
C ASN A 18 -0.71 5.03 0.60
N ALA A 19 -0.64 4.71 1.89
CA ALA A 19 -1.00 5.64 2.96
C ALA A 19 -0.13 6.91 2.93
N GLY A 20 1.19 6.76 2.77
CA GLY A 20 2.13 7.88 2.66
C GLY A 20 1.89 8.72 1.40
N LEU A 21 1.65 8.08 0.25
CA LEU A 21 1.32 8.76 -1.01
C LEU A 21 0.00 9.56 -0.91
N ALA A 22 -1.02 8.99 -0.25
CA ALA A 22 -2.28 9.68 0.00
C ALA A 22 -2.11 10.87 0.95
N GLN A 23 -1.31 10.72 2.00
CA GLN A 23 -1.02 11.77 2.97
C GLN A 23 -0.25 12.94 2.33
N GLY A 24 0.68 12.66 1.41
CA GLY A 24 1.36 13.68 0.60
C GLY A 24 0.44 14.49 -0.33
N LYS A 25 -0.72 13.93 -0.71
CA LYS A 25 -1.77 14.62 -1.48
C LYS A 25 -2.83 15.30 -0.62
N GLY A 26 -2.65 15.38 0.70
CA GLY A 26 -3.61 15.98 1.64
C GLY A 26 -4.84 15.11 1.92
N ARG A 27 -4.83 13.82 1.56
CA ARG A 27 -5.90 12.86 1.90
C ARG A 27 -5.54 12.08 3.16
N SER A 28 -6.54 11.53 3.84
CA SER A 28 -6.32 10.75 5.06
C SER A 28 -5.54 9.46 4.77
N GLY A 29 -4.26 9.43 5.15
CA GLY A 29 -3.37 8.28 4.95
C GLY A 29 -3.86 7.01 5.65
N LEU A 30 -4.53 7.12 6.80
CA LEU A 30 -5.11 5.97 7.52
C LEU A 30 -6.26 5.32 6.76
N VAL A 31 -7.14 6.12 6.15
CA VAL A 31 -8.24 5.62 5.31
C VAL A 31 -7.66 4.88 4.10
N TRP A 32 -6.60 5.44 3.52
CA TRP A 32 -5.89 4.87 2.37
C TRP A 32 -5.07 3.62 2.70
N CYS A 33 -4.53 3.53 3.92
CA CYS A 33 -3.89 2.33 4.46
C CYS A 33 -4.91 1.20 4.59
N LEU A 34 -6.05 1.48 5.22
CA LEU A 34 -7.11 0.49 5.45
C LEU A 34 -7.74 0.03 4.14
N LEU A 35 -7.98 0.96 3.20
CA LEU A 35 -8.42 0.65 1.84
C LEU A 35 -7.42 -0.23 1.11
N SER A 36 -6.12 0.05 1.21
CA SER A 36 -5.09 -0.77 0.56
C SER A 36 -4.90 -2.14 1.22
N LEU A 37 -5.21 -2.25 2.52
CA LEU A 37 -5.19 -3.52 3.23
C LEU A 37 -6.39 -4.41 2.84
N LEU A 38 -7.53 -3.81 2.50
CA LEU A 38 -8.77 -4.49 2.09
C LEU A 38 -8.86 -4.77 0.58
N LEU A 39 -8.51 -3.79 -0.25
CA LEU A 39 -8.61 -3.84 -1.72
C LEU A 39 -7.27 -4.13 -2.41
N GLY A 40 -6.17 -4.15 -1.67
CA GLY A 40 -4.83 -4.32 -2.24
C GLY A 40 -4.45 -3.14 -3.17
N PRO A 41 -3.70 -3.39 -4.25
CA PRO A 41 -3.20 -2.36 -5.17
C PRO A 41 -4.29 -1.66 -5.99
N ILE A 42 -5.52 -2.17 -6.00
CA ILE A 42 -6.67 -1.50 -6.66
C ILE A 42 -6.98 -0.17 -5.97
N ALA A 43 -6.72 -0.08 -4.66
CA ALA A 43 -6.85 1.18 -3.93
C ALA A 43 -6.01 2.28 -4.63
N THR A 44 -4.77 2.01 -5.02
CA THR A 44 -3.88 3.01 -5.65
C THR A 44 -4.48 3.69 -6.88
N PHE A 45 -5.30 2.97 -7.65
CA PHE A 45 -5.93 3.52 -8.86
C PHE A 45 -7.06 4.52 -8.56
N LEU A 46 -7.59 4.54 -7.34
CA LEU A 46 -8.59 5.51 -6.87
C LEU A 46 -7.97 6.70 -6.10
N THR A 47 -6.64 6.70 -5.88
CA THR A 47 -5.89 7.72 -5.10
C THR A 47 -5.52 8.95 -5.93
#